data_AF-A0A1B6GRF5-F1
#
_entry.id   AF-A0A1B6GRF5-F1
#
_cell.length_a   1.000
_cell.length_b   1.000
_cell.length_c   1.000
_cell.angle_alpha   90.00
_cell.angle_beta   90.00
_cell.angle_gamma   90.00
#
_symmetry.space_group_name_H-M   'P 1'
#
loop_
_entity.id
_entity.type
_entity.pdbx_description
1 polymer ?
#
loop_
_entity_poly.entity_id
_entity_poly.type
_entity_poly.pdbx_seq_one_letter_code
_entity_poly.pdbx_strand_id
1 'polypeptide(L)'
;LHFKFCLSEMNWLELLKCKTMTAETMFDQFFNKLLEIFNDCCPLKYVKAKAHTVKKWSTKSHLAWYTPELEILKRRVMGYRTVFKTTGSEQALRAYKEIRCLYRKSVNQAKLVANVNFIESASNPCQAAWSLIKKKTSPAVNETANISADEFNNFFIESVHATKAAASQPFATSSHYLRNIVQPQQQLRWETVSEENLLCSVNKMKCTKSKDVYGLSSYILKMVISEIMQPLMLCINACLKEGVFPTSQKVSRVVPVFKKNDKNQLSAGTMWMQFGMDQKYALEEHEANRQKVVVQPVKSSAYMNLHFKVKWLYTNYVKDCPPFKDTVPEYPAWFEPFVMQWLNE
;
A
#
# COMPACT_ATOMS: atom_id res chain seq x y z
N LEU A 1 24.44 4.64 22.18
CA LEU A 1 25.54 4.81 23.16
C LEU A 1 26.21 3.46 23.43
N HIS A 2 25.52 2.46 23.97
CA HIS A 2 26.12 1.14 24.21
C HIS A 2 26.65 0.42 22.95
N PHE A 3 25.85 0.32 21.88
CA PHE A 3 26.31 -0.30 20.62
C PHE A 3 27.58 0.34 20.05
N LYS A 4 27.64 1.68 20.04
CA LYS A 4 28.81 2.43 19.58
C LYS A 4 30.06 2.13 20.43
N PHE A 5 29.89 2.09 21.75
CA PHE A 5 30.97 1.75 22.68
C PHE A 5 31.48 0.32 22.47
N CYS A 6 30.60 -0.67 22.30
CA CYS A 6 31.03 -2.05 22.05
C CYS A 6 31.84 -2.18 20.74
N LEU A 7 31.54 -1.36 19.73
CA LEU A 7 32.30 -1.32 18.48
C LEU A 7 33.67 -0.64 18.62
N SER A 8 33.81 0.34 19.51
CA SER A 8 35.10 1.02 19.76
C SER A 8 36.09 0.13 20.51
N GLU A 9 35.60 -0.81 21.32
CA GLU A 9 36.43 -1.79 22.03
C GLU A 9 36.92 -2.95 21.14
N MET A 10 36.45 -3.05 19.89
CA MET A 10 36.82 -4.15 18.99
C MET A 10 38.18 -3.90 18.34
N ASN A 11 39.05 -4.93 18.40
CA ASN A 11 40.28 -4.95 17.62
C ASN A 11 40.01 -5.43 16.18
N TRP A 12 39.46 -4.54 15.37
CA TRP A 12 39.11 -4.81 13.98
C TRP A 12 40.29 -5.25 13.12
N LEU A 13 41.48 -4.70 13.38
CA LEU A 13 42.68 -5.06 12.62
C LEU A 13 43.08 -6.50 12.87
N GLU A 14 43.00 -6.98 14.11
CA GLU A 14 43.27 -8.37 14.47
C GLU A 14 42.25 -9.32 13.86
N LEU A 15 40.97 -8.97 13.94
CA LEU A 15 39.88 -9.75 13.32
C LEU A 15 40.10 -9.92 11.82
N LEU A 16 40.53 -8.86 11.13
CA LEU A 16 40.74 -8.87 9.69
C LEU A 16 42.18 -9.23 9.27
N LYS A 17 43.05 -9.61 10.22
CA LYS A 17 44.47 -9.89 9.95
C LYS A 17 44.65 -11.29 9.41
N CYS A 18 44.48 -11.47 8.10
CA CYS A 18 44.97 -12.68 7.45
C CYS A 18 45.30 -12.40 5.97
N LYS A 19 46.58 -12.59 5.59
CA LYS A 19 47.08 -12.33 4.23
C LYS A 19 46.44 -13.20 3.14
N THR A 20 45.77 -14.28 3.53
CA THR A 20 45.16 -15.27 2.64
C THR A 20 43.64 -15.22 2.61
N MET A 21 43.03 -14.23 3.27
CA MET A 21 41.57 -14.11 3.33
C MET A 21 41.05 -13.41 2.07
N THR A 22 40.05 -14.02 1.43
CA THR A 22 39.37 -13.43 0.27
C THR A 22 38.49 -12.25 0.68
N ALA A 23 38.15 -11.38 -0.26
CA ALA A 23 37.26 -10.26 -0.02
C ALA A 23 35.88 -10.69 0.55
N GLU A 24 35.34 -11.81 0.06
CA GLU A 24 34.08 -12.40 0.56
C GLU A 24 34.20 -12.74 2.06
N THR A 25 35.21 -13.52 2.42
CA THR A 25 35.42 -13.99 3.80
C THR A 25 35.79 -12.85 4.74
N MET A 26 36.55 -11.86 4.26
CA MET A 26 36.87 -10.65 5.02
C MET A 26 35.61 -9.83 5.33
N PHE A 27 34.76 -9.62 4.33
CA PHE A 27 33.51 -8.89 4.53
C PHE A 27 32.57 -9.64 5.46
N ASP A 28 32.41 -10.95 5.27
CA ASP A 28 31.51 -11.75 6.11
C ASP A 28 31.97 -11.79 7.57
N GLN A 29 33.27 -11.88 7.85
CA GLN A 29 33.77 -11.81 9.23
C GLN A 29 33.48 -10.46 9.88
N PHE A 30 33.79 -9.35 9.18
CA PHE A 30 33.44 -8.01 9.64
C PHE A 30 31.94 -7.87 9.90
N PHE A 31 31.13 -8.27 8.92
CA PHE A 31 29.68 -8.04 8.94
C PHE A 31 28.98 -8.92 9.97
N ASN A 32 29.37 -10.19 10.09
CA ASN A 32 28.85 -11.08 11.12
C ASN A 32 29.17 -10.57 12.52
N LYS A 33 30.40 -10.07 12.74
CA LYS A 33 30.76 -9.51 14.06
C LYS A 33 29.99 -8.22 14.36
N LEU A 34 29.79 -7.36 13.36
CA LEU A 34 28.94 -6.17 13.48
C LEU A 34 27.50 -6.55 13.86
N LEU A 35 26.93 -7.57 13.21
CA LEU A 35 25.57 -8.05 13.48
C LEU A 35 25.45 -8.73 14.84
N GLU A 36 26.45 -9.50 15.28
CA GLU A 36 26.52 -10.10 16.61
C GLU A 36 26.40 -9.01 17.69
N ILE A 37 27.29 -8.01 17.65
CA ILE A 37 27.30 -6.90 18.61
C ILE A 37 25.99 -6.10 18.52
N PHE A 38 25.44 -5.92 17.32
CA PHE A 38 24.16 -5.23 17.13
C PHE A 38 23.01 -5.96 17.81
N ASN A 39 22.92 -7.28 17.62
CA ASN A 39 21.85 -8.11 18.19
C ASN A 39 21.96 -8.20 19.72
N ASP A 40 23.18 -8.26 20.27
CA ASP A 40 23.42 -8.24 21.71
C ASP A 40 23.00 -6.90 22.34
N CYS A 41 23.30 -5.80 21.66
CA CYS A 41 22.92 -4.47 22.13
C CYS A 41 21.43 -4.14 21.90
N CYS A 42 20.81 -4.75 20.89
CA CYS A 42 19.46 -4.44 20.43
C CYS A 42 18.60 -5.70 20.25
N PRO A 43 18.38 -6.52 21.30
CA PRO A 43 17.70 -7.79 21.17
C PRO A 43 16.25 -7.60 20.71
N LEU A 44 15.82 -8.43 19.76
CA LEU A 44 14.43 -8.47 19.31
C LEU A 44 13.54 -8.92 20.47
N LYS A 45 12.62 -8.05 20.87
CA LYS A 45 11.60 -8.36 21.86
C LYS A 45 10.29 -8.65 21.16
N TYR A 46 9.79 -9.88 21.30
CA TYR A 46 8.43 -10.22 20.90
C TYR A 46 7.46 -9.49 21.83
N VAL A 47 6.92 -8.38 21.34
CA VAL A 47 5.80 -7.74 22.00
C VAL A 47 4.57 -8.50 21.56
N LYS A 48 3.85 -9.12 22.49
CA LYS A 48 2.49 -9.60 22.20
C LYS A 48 1.74 -8.41 21.61
N ALA A 49 1.28 -8.54 20.37
CA ALA A 49 0.40 -7.53 19.79
C ALA A 49 -0.71 -7.34 20.81
N LYS A 50 -0.74 -6.17 21.47
CA LYS A 50 -1.90 -5.83 22.28
C LYS A 50 -3.04 -5.99 21.30
N ALA A 51 -3.97 -6.91 21.57
CA ALA A 51 -5.24 -6.92 20.89
C ALA A 51 -5.63 -5.45 20.80
N HIS A 52 -6.05 -4.98 19.62
CA HIS A 52 -6.66 -3.67 19.52
C HIS A 52 -7.85 -3.72 20.48
N THR A 53 -7.62 -3.43 21.76
CA THR A 53 -8.62 -2.94 22.67
C THR A 53 -8.99 -1.66 21.97
N VAL A 54 -10.03 -1.76 21.15
CA VAL A 54 -10.90 -0.66 20.77
C VAL A 54 -10.93 0.17 22.04
N LYS A 55 -10.27 1.34 22.03
CA LYS A 55 -10.36 2.26 23.14
C LYS A 55 -11.86 2.38 23.34
N LYS A 56 -12.41 1.76 24.39
CA LYS A 56 -13.76 2.05 24.86
C LYS A 56 -13.65 3.51 25.18
N TRP A 57 -14.07 4.34 24.23
CA TRP A 57 -14.23 5.75 24.47
C TRP A 57 -15.08 5.81 25.73
N SER A 58 -14.47 6.37 26.78
CA SER A 58 -15.17 6.79 27.98
C SER A 58 -16.49 7.40 27.52
N THR A 59 -17.60 6.76 27.87
CA THR A 59 -18.97 7.21 27.59
C THR A 59 -19.32 8.50 28.34
N LYS A 60 -18.32 9.27 28.80
CA LYS A 60 -18.45 10.51 29.55
C LYS A 60 -17.68 11.68 28.91
N SER A 61 -17.41 11.68 27.61
CA SER A 61 -17.30 12.97 26.92
C SER A 61 -18.73 13.46 26.70
N HIS A 62 -19.13 14.54 27.38
CA HIS A 62 -20.34 15.28 27.02
C HIS A 62 -20.43 15.34 25.50
N LEU A 63 -21.54 14.86 24.92
CA LEU A 63 -21.75 14.96 23.49
C LEU A 63 -21.59 16.44 23.14
N ALA A 64 -20.56 16.80 22.38
CA ALA A 64 -20.20 18.20 22.11
C ALA A 64 -21.34 19.03 21.50
N TRP A 65 -22.38 18.37 20.99
CA TRP A 65 -23.59 18.95 20.42
C TRP A 65 -24.79 19.01 21.39
N TYR A 66 -24.73 18.39 22.57
CA TYR A 66 -25.88 18.30 23.48
C TYR A 66 -25.91 19.47 24.46
N THR A 67 -26.84 20.39 24.26
CA THR A 67 -26.91 21.66 25.00
C THR A 67 -27.89 21.60 26.18
N PRO A 68 -27.75 22.47 27.20
CA PRO A 68 -28.69 22.56 28.32
C PRO A 68 -30.15 22.83 27.90
N GLU A 69 -30.36 23.56 26.79
CA GLU A 69 -31.67 23.86 26.23
C GLU A 69 -32.36 22.59 25.71
N LEU A 70 -31.61 21.66 25.13
CA LEU A 70 -32.13 20.36 24.70
C LEU A 70 -32.59 19.51 25.89
N GLU A 71 -31.89 19.59 27.02
CA GLU A 71 -32.29 18.89 28.25
C GLU A 71 -33.59 19.47 28.84
N ILE A 72 -33.75 20.80 28.79
CA ILE A 72 -35.02 21.45 29.19
C ILE A 72 -36.17 21.00 28.27
N LEU A 73 -35.95 21.00 26.96
CA LEU A 73 -36.95 20.54 25.99
C LEU A 73 -37.30 19.05 26.17
N LYS A 74 -36.31 18.19 26.42
CA LYS A 74 -36.52 16.76 26.70
C LYS A 74 -37.36 16.54 27.95
N ARG A 75 -37.09 17.27 29.04
CA ARG A 75 -37.92 17.24 30.26
C ARG A 75 -39.36 17.68 29.98
N ARG A 76 -39.56 18.72 29.19
CA ARG A 76 -40.90 19.15 28.74
C ARG A 76 -41.61 18.07 27.93
N VAL A 77 -40.93 17.44 26.96
CA VAL A 77 -41.48 16.32 26.18
C VAL A 77 -41.93 15.17 27.08
N MET A 78 -41.12 14.82 28.08
CA MET A 78 -41.48 13.79 29.06
C MET A 78 -42.69 14.20 29.90
N GLY A 79 -42.72 15.45 30.40
CA GLY A 79 -43.84 15.99 31.16
C GLY A 79 -45.17 15.94 30.40
N TYR A 80 -45.21 16.48 29.18
CA TYR A 80 -46.42 16.43 28.34
C TYR A 80 -46.84 15.00 27.97
N ARG A 81 -45.88 14.08 27.81
CA ARG A 81 -46.18 12.65 27.60
C ARG A 81 -46.86 12.02 28.82
N THR A 82 -46.40 12.36 30.02
CA THR A 82 -47.00 11.88 31.27
C THR A 82 -48.41 12.42 31.44
N VAL A 83 -48.61 13.74 31.26
CA VAL A 83 -49.93 14.37 31.33
C VAL A 83 -50.91 13.73 30.33
N PHE A 84 -50.50 13.52 29.07
CA PHE A 84 -51.33 12.83 28.08
C PHE A 84 -51.70 11.40 28.51
N LYS A 85 -50.73 10.62 29.02
CA LYS A 85 -50.98 9.25 29.48
C LYS A 85 -51.95 9.18 30.67
N THR A 86 -51.92 10.17 31.56
CA THR A 86 -52.76 10.20 32.76
C THR A 86 -54.15 10.76 32.49
N THR A 87 -54.27 11.78 31.63
CA THR A 87 -55.53 12.51 31.41
C THR A 87 -56.31 12.08 30.17
N GLY A 88 -55.65 11.49 29.17
CA GLY A 88 -56.27 11.16 27.87
C GLY A 88 -56.74 12.38 27.05
N SER A 89 -56.49 13.61 27.51
CA SER A 89 -57.00 14.84 26.91
C SER A 89 -56.40 15.09 25.52
N GLU A 90 -57.25 15.50 24.58
CA GLU A 90 -56.83 15.84 23.22
C GLU A 90 -55.92 17.08 23.19
N GLN A 91 -56.13 18.03 24.11
CA GLN A 91 -55.24 19.19 24.26
C GLN A 91 -53.84 18.77 24.71
N ALA A 92 -53.73 17.81 25.64
CA ALA A 92 -52.45 17.27 26.09
C ALA A 92 -51.72 16.49 24.98
N LEU A 93 -52.47 15.79 24.11
CA LEU A 93 -51.92 15.11 22.94
C LEU A 93 -51.35 16.10 21.92
N ARG A 94 -52.05 17.21 21.64
CA ARG A 94 -51.58 18.27 20.73
C ARG A 94 -50.29 18.91 21.25
N ALA A 95 -50.28 19.33 22.51
CA ALA A 95 -49.09 19.90 23.15
C ALA A 95 -47.89 18.93 23.15
N TYR A 96 -48.11 17.63 23.40
CA TYR A 96 -47.07 16.60 23.32
C TYR A 96 -46.50 16.46 21.89
N LYS A 97 -47.35 16.44 20.86
CA LYS A 97 -46.91 16.34 19.45
C LYS A 97 -46.08 17.56 19.05
N GLU A 98 -46.52 18.75 19.43
CA GLU A 98 -45.83 20.02 19.14
C GLU A 98 -44.44 20.06 19.79
N ILE A 99 -44.36 19.81 21.11
CA ILE A 99 -43.08 19.87 21.83
C ILE A 99 -42.11 18.78 21.37
N ARG A 100 -42.62 17.60 20.99
CA ARG A 100 -41.81 16.51 20.42
C ARG A 100 -41.26 16.87 19.04
N CYS A 101 -42.06 17.54 18.21
CA CYS A 101 -41.62 18.07 16.92
C CYS A 101 -40.51 19.11 17.12
N LEU A 102 -40.72 20.07 18.03
CA LEU A 102 -39.74 21.09 18.37
C LEU A 102 -38.43 20.47 18.87
N TYR A 103 -38.50 19.53 19.83
CA TYR A 103 -37.32 18.84 20.34
C TYR A 103 -36.54 18.11 19.23
N ARG A 104 -37.22 17.41 18.31
CA ARG A 104 -36.56 16.73 17.19
C ARG A 104 -35.85 17.72 16.26
N LYS A 105 -36.48 18.87 15.96
CA LYS A 105 -35.88 19.94 15.17
C LYS A 105 -34.63 20.51 15.86
N SER A 106 -34.74 20.84 17.14
CA SER A 106 -33.62 21.38 17.93
C SER A 106 -32.45 20.40 18.04
N VAL A 107 -32.71 19.10 18.23
CA VAL A 107 -31.66 18.06 18.25
C VAL A 107 -30.94 17.97 16.91
N ASN A 108 -31.66 18.03 15.79
CA ASN A 108 -31.05 18.00 14.47
C ASN A 108 -30.21 19.25 14.22
N GLN A 109 -30.71 20.43 14.60
CA GLN A 109 -29.98 21.68 14.46
C GLN A 109 -28.68 21.67 15.27
N ALA A 110 -28.72 21.22 16.51
CA ALA A 110 -27.54 21.15 17.36
C ALA A 110 -26.46 20.19 16.80
N LYS A 111 -26.87 19.06 16.21
CA LYS A 111 -25.96 18.14 15.52
C LYS A 111 -25.33 18.77 14.26
N LEU A 112 -26.11 19.54 13.50
CA LEU A 112 -25.60 20.23 12.31
C LEU A 112 -24.56 21.28 12.70
N VAL A 113 -24.88 22.15 13.66
CA VAL A 113 -23.97 23.19 14.15
C VAL A 113 -22.66 22.57 14.67
N ALA A 114 -22.74 21.48 15.42
CA ALA A 114 -21.52 20.83 15.91
C ALA A 114 -20.68 20.20 14.80
N ASN A 115 -21.29 19.64 13.76
CA ASN A 115 -20.56 19.11 12.60
C ASN A 115 -19.90 20.24 11.80
N VAL A 116 -20.58 21.38 11.63
CA VAL A 116 -20.03 22.56 10.94
C VAL A 116 -18.84 23.11 11.71
N ASN A 117 -18.99 23.35 13.02
CA ASN A 117 -17.90 23.83 13.88
C ASN A 117 -16.68 22.88 13.85
N PHE A 118 -16.91 21.56 13.80
CA PHE A 118 -15.84 20.57 13.66
C PHE A 118 -15.10 20.66 12.32
N ILE A 119 -15.80 20.95 11.23
CA ILE A 119 -15.20 21.10 9.89
C ILE A 119 -14.42 22.42 9.81
N GLU A 120 -14.98 23.51 10.30
CA GLU A 120 -14.38 24.85 10.23
C GLU A 120 -13.16 25.01 11.16
N SER A 121 -13.16 24.35 12.32
CA SER A 121 -12.03 24.37 13.25
C SER A 121 -10.87 23.43 12.85
N ALA A 122 -11.04 22.61 11.82
CA ALA A 122 -10.01 21.68 11.36
C ALA A 122 -9.01 22.37 10.42
N SER A 123 -7.72 22.02 10.55
CA SER A 123 -6.67 22.50 9.63
C SER A 123 -6.89 22.08 8.18
N ASN A 124 -7.67 21.02 7.94
CA ASN A 124 -8.10 20.57 6.62
C ASN A 124 -9.62 20.26 6.63
N PRO A 125 -10.46 21.23 6.21
CA PRO A 125 -11.92 21.09 6.22
C PRO A 125 -12.43 19.92 5.39
N CYS A 126 -11.82 19.66 4.23
CA CYS A 126 -12.21 18.57 3.34
C CYS A 126 -11.97 17.21 4.00
N GLN A 127 -10.81 17.02 4.62
CA GLN A 127 -10.51 15.79 5.35
C GLN A 127 -11.43 15.58 6.56
N ALA A 128 -11.74 16.65 7.29
CA ALA A 128 -12.66 16.62 8.43
C ALA A 128 -14.07 16.20 7.99
N ALA A 129 -14.59 16.77 6.90
CA ALA A 129 -15.89 16.40 6.32
C ALA A 129 -15.93 14.91 5.91
N TRP A 130 -14.89 14.42 5.22
CA TRP A 130 -14.79 13.01 4.82
C TRP A 130 -14.70 12.05 6.01
N SER A 131 -14.08 12.47 7.12
CA SER A 131 -14.03 11.66 8.34
C SER A 131 -15.41 11.45 8.98
N LEU A 132 -16.28 12.47 8.94
CA LEU A 132 -17.66 12.38 9.44
C LEU A 132 -18.50 11.43 8.58
N ILE A 133 -18.33 11.48 7.25
CA ILE A 133 -19.01 10.60 6.30
C ILE A 133 -18.61 9.14 6.56
N LYS A 134 -17.30 8.86 6.65
CA LYS A 134 -16.79 7.51 6.91
C LYS A 134 -17.28 6.91 8.23
N LYS A 135 -17.51 7.74 9.25
CA LYS A 135 -18.06 7.29 10.55
C LYS A 135 -19.54 6.90 10.47
N LYS A 136 -20.26 7.37 9.45
CA LYS A 136 -21.70 7.13 9.22
C LYS A 136 -21.95 6.01 8.21
N THR A 137 -20.95 5.65 7.41
CA THR A 137 -21.00 4.52 6.48
C THR A 137 -20.53 3.26 7.19
N SER A 138 -21.32 2.18 7.15
CA SER A 138 -20.92 0.87 7.70
C SER A 138 -19.64 0.36 7.00
N PRO A 139 -18.74 -0.35 7.71
CA PRO A 139 -17.65 -1.04 7.03
C PRO A 139 -18.24 -2.17 6.18
N ALA A 140 -17.91 -2.20 4.89
CA ALA A 140 -18.17 -3.38 4.06
C ALA A 140 -17.40 -4.58 4.63
N VAL A 141 -18.05 -5.73 4.69
CA VAL A 141 -17.41 -7.00 5.08
C VAL A 141 -16.52 -7.40 3.93
N ASN A 142 -15.20 -7.25 4.10
CA ASN A 142 -14.22 -7.67 3.10
C ASN A 142 -13.81 -9.12 3.36
N GLU A 143 -14.19 -10.03 2.47
CA GLU A 143 -13.52 -11.31 2.34
C GLU A 143 -12.08 -11.07 1.85
N THR A 144 -11.12 -11.57 2.62
CA THR A 144 -9.70 -11.45 2.30
C THR A 144 -9.28 -12.60 1.39
N ALA A 145 -8.83 -12.30 0.18
CA ALA A 145 -8.14 -13.26 -0.66
C ALA A 145 -6.82 -13.68 0.04
N ASN A 146 -6.64 -14.99 0.20
CA ASN A 146 -5.59 -15.60 1.00
C ASN A 146 -4.48 -16.16 0.11
N ILE A 147 -3.73 -15.29 -0.59
CA ILE A 147 -2.54 -15.68 -1.35
C ILE A 147 -1.32 -15.30 -0.51
N SER A 148 -0.41 -16.25 -0.29
CA SER A 148 0.82 -16.03 0.47
C SER A 148 1.85 -15.23 -0.34
N ALA A 149 2.75 -14.53 0.36
CA ALA A 149 3.84 -13.81 -0.30
C ALA A 149 4.78 -14.74 -1.09
N ASP A 150 4.94 -15.98 -0.61
CA ASP A 150 5.80 -16.97 -1.23
C ASP A 150 5.20 -17.50 -2.54
N GLU A 151 3.88 -17.78 -2.58
CA GLU A 151 3.18 -18.15 -3.82
C GLU A 151 3.27 -17.05 -4.87
N PHE A 152 3.10 -15.79 -4.47
CA PHE A 152 3.26 -14.65 -5.36
C PHE A 152 4.69 -14.54 -5.89
N ASN A 153 5.70 -14.70 -5.04
CA ASN A 153 7.11 -14.63 -5.45
C ASN A 153 7.48 -15.77 -6.41
N ASN A 154 7.02 -16.99 -6.12
CA ASN A 154 7.26 -18.17 -6.95
C ASN A 154 6.67 -18.00 -8.35
N PHE A 155 5.47 -17.44 -8.47
CA PHE A 155 4.85 -17.14 -9.76
C PHE A 155 5.76 -16.27 -10.65
N PHE A 156 6.34 -15.19 -10.09
CA PHE A 156 7.23 -14.31 -10.88
C PHE A 156 8.54 -15.01 -11.23
N ILE A 157 9.13 -15.77 -10.30
CA ILE A 157 10.34 -16.55 -10.56
C ILE A 157 10.09 -17.55 -11.70
N GLU A 158 9.00 -18.30 -11.65
CA GLU A 158 8.62 -19.28 -12.67
C GLU A 158 8.36 -18.64 -14.03
N SER A 159 7.73 -17.45 -14.06
CA SER A 159 7.52 -16.71 -15.32
C SER A 159 8.83 -16.32 -16.03
N VAL A 160 9.88 -16.00 -15.26
CA VAL A 160 11.21 -15.70 -15.80
C VAL A 160 11.88 -16.98 -16.31
N HIS A 161 11.76 -18.09 -15.58
CA HIS A 161 12.26 -19.39 -16.05
C HIS A 161 11.57 -19.82 -17.36
N ALA A 162 10.26 -19.67 -17.47
CA ALA A 162 9.51 -19.97 -18.68
C ALA A 162 9.96 -19.10 -19.86
N THR A 163 10.16 -17.79 -19.63
CA THR A 163 10.67 -16.87 -20.66
C THR A 163 12.09 -17.24 -21.10
N LYS A 164 12.96 -17.61 -20.16
CA LYS A 164 14.32 -18.05 -20.46
C LYS A 164 14.34 -19.38 -21.21
N ALA A 165 13.43 -20.30 -20.90
CA ALA A 165 13.30 -21.58 -21.61
C ALA A 165 12.71 -21.41 -23.02
N ALA A 166 11.83 -20.43 -23.23
CA ALA A 166 11.26 -20.10 -24.54
C ALA A 166 12.24 -19.31 -25.43
N ALA A 167 13.23 -18.63 -24.84
CA ALA A 167 14.28 -17.96 -25.59
C ALA A 167 15.21 -19.00 -26.25
N SER A 168 15.38 -18.90 -27.57
CA SER A 168 16.35 -19.71 -28.32
C SER A 168 17.79 -19.42 -27.83
N GLN A 169 18.70 -20.37 -28.04
CA GLN A 169 20.15 -20.16 -27.83
C GLN A 169 20.58 -18.81 -28.43
N PRO A 170 21.39 -18.01 -27.73
CA PRO A 170 21.79 -16.71 -28.22
C PRO A 170 22.46 -16.85 -29.60
N PHE A 171 21.97 -16.06 -30.56
CA PHE A 171 22.45 -16.07 -31.95
C PHE A 171 23.96 -15.86 -32.05
N ALA A 172 24.56 -15.17 -31.07
CA ALA A 172 25.99 -15.04 -30.93
C ALA A 172 26.41 -14.75 -29.47
N THR A 173 27.69 -14.97 -29.16
CA THR A 173 28.29 -14.63 -27.86
C THR A 173 28.45 -13.12 -27.68
N SER A 174 28.56 -12.66 -26.43
CA SER A 174 28.84 -11.25 -26.11
C SER A 174 30.06 -10.72 -26.88
N SER A 175 31.12 -11.53 -27.01
CA SER A 175 32.32 -11.21 -27.79
C SER A 175 32.03 -10.93 -29.27
N HIS A 176 31.05 -11.60 -29.88
CA HIS A 176 30.68 -11.37 -31.28
C HIS A 176 30.08 -9.97 -31.48
N TYR A 177 29.24 -9.50 -30.55
CA TYR A 177 28.66 -8.16 -30.60
C TYR A 177 29.70 -7.06 -30.33
N LEU A 178 30.73 -7.37 -29.56
CA LEU A 178 31.80 -6.42 -29.20
C LEU A 178 32.94 -6.37 -30.25
N ARG A 179 32.93 -7.23 -31.28
CA ARG A 179 34.05 -7.41 -32.22
C ARG A 179 34.46 -6.16 -33.00
N ASN A 180 33.53 -5.25 -33.23
CA ASN A 180 33.75 -4.02 -34.02
C ASN A 180 33.89 -2.77 -33.14
N ILE A 181 33.92 -2.92 -31.82
CA ILE A 181 34.08 -1.79 -30.91
C ILE A 181 35.58 -1.48 -30.81
N VAL A 182 35.96 -0.27 -31.22
CA VAL A 182 37.29 0.26 -30.95
C VAL A 182 37.43 0.36 -29.43
N GLN A 183 38.33 -0.46 -28.87
CA GLN A 183 38.62 -0.43 -27.44
C GLN A 183 39.07 1.00 -27.07
N PRO A 184 38.34 1.71 -26.19
CA PRO A 184 38.77 3.03 -25.76
C PRO A 184 40.15 2.92 -25.11
N GLN A 185 41.05 3.85 -25.42
CA GLN A 185 42.39 3.90 -24.81
C GLN A 185 42.34 4.15 -23.30
N GLN A 186 41.18 4.57 -22.77
CA GLN A 186 40.96 4.79 -21.35
C GLN A 186 40.53 3.48 -20.68
N GLN A 187 41.38 2.95 -19.81
CA GLN A 187 41.05 1.85 -18.92
C GLN A 187 40.44 2.41 -17.63
N LEU A 188 39.20 2.01 -17.34
CA LEU A 188 38.60 2.29 -16.04
C LEU A 188 39.28 1.38 -15.00
N ARG A 189 39.94 1.98 -14.02
CA ARG A 189 40.57 1.28 -12.91
C ARG A 189 39.94 1.74 -11.60
N TRP A 190 39.69 0.80 -10.71
CA TRP A 190 39.26 1.14 -9.36
C TRP A 190 40.44 1.75 -8.61
N GLU A 191 40.20 2.90 -8.00
CA GLU A 191 41.09 3.45 -6.98
C GLU A 191 40.64 2.96 -5.62
N THR A 192 41.59 2.85 -4.69
CA THR A 192 41.25 2.52 -3.30
C THR A 192 40.45 3.66 -2.68
N VAL A 193 39.37 3.31 -2.00
CA VAL A 193 38.55 4.20 -1.20
C VAL A 193 39.35 4.68 0.00
N SER A 194 39.43 6.01 0.17
CA SER A 194 39.94 6.67 1.36
C SER A 194 38.85 6.86 2.43
N GLU A 195 39.26 7.16 3.66
CA GLU A 195 38.32 7.48 4.76
C GLU A 195 37.44 8.70 4.43
N GLU A 196 38.00 9.70 3.75
CA GLU A 196 37.27 10.89 3.29
C GLU A 196 36.16 10.53 2.29
N ASN A 197 36.48 9.69 1.30
CA ASN A 197 35.53 9.21 0.30
C ASN A 197 34.39 8.42 0.96
N LEU A 198 34.73 7.54 1.92
CA LEU A 198 33.77 6.73 2.65
C LEU A 198 32.87 7.60 3.54
N LEU A 199 33.45 8.53 4.31
CA LEU A 199 32.71 9.45 5.17
C LEU A 199 31.77 10.36 4.36
N CYS A 200 32.25 10.91 3.24
CA CYS A 200 31.45 11.72 2.33
C CYS A 200 30.25 10.92 1.77
N SER A 201 30.49 9.68 1.36
CA SER A 201 29.45 8.77 0.88
C SER A 201 28.41 8.47 1.95
N VAL A 202 28.84 8.20 3.18
CA VAL A 202 27.95 7.97 4.32
C VAL A 202 27.13 9.20 4.65
N ASN A 203 27.74 10.38 4.68
CA ASN A 203 27.05 11.63 4.97
C ASN A 203 25.96 11.97 3.94
N LYS A 204 26.20 11.69 2.65
CA LYS A 204 25.22 11.88 1.57
C LYS A 204 23.98 10.98 1.68
N MET A 205 24.03 9.87 2.42
CA MET A 205 22.86 8.99 2.60
C MET A 205 21.72 9.70 3.34
N LYS A 206 20.47 9.47 2.94
CA LYS A 206 19.30 9.95 3.71
C LYS A 206 19.28 9.27 5.07
N CYS A 207 19.09 10.06 6.14
CA CYS A 207 19.03 9.54 7.50
C CYS A 207 17.63 8.95 7.78
N THR A 208 17.40 7.69 7.39
CA THR A 208 16.11 7.03 7.51
C THR A 208 16.13 5.95 8.59
N LYS A 209 14.97 5.73 9.23
CA LYS A 209 14.75 4.64 10.19
C LYS A 209 14.28 3.35 9.52
N SER A 210 14.24 3.32 8.18
CA SER A 210 13.87 2.13 7.43
C SER A 210 14.94 1.06 7.64
N LYS A 211 14.51 -0.15 7.96
CA LYS A 211 15.40 -1.26 8.29
C LYS A 211 15.65 -2.12 7.05
N ASP A 212 16.89 -2.54 6.86
CA ASP A 212 17.32 -3.49 5.85
C ASP A 212 16.92 -4.93 6.23
N VAL A 213 17.38 -5.91 5.44
CA VAL A 213 17.09 -7.33 5.68
C VAL A 213 17.56 -7.81 7.06
N TYR A 214 18.62 -7.21 7.61
CA TYR A 214 19.25 -7.54 8.88
C TYR A 214 18.74 -6.71 10.08
N GLY A 215 17.85 -5.75 9.85
CA GLY A 215 17.31 -4.88 10.90
C GLY A 215 18.12 -3.59 11.15
N LEU A 216 19.21 -3.38 10.40
CA LEU A 216 20.03 -2.17 10.43
C LEU A 216 19.37 -1.06 9.61
N SER A 217 19.64 0.20 9.95
CA SER A 217 19.14 1.35 9.20
C SER A 217 20.26 2.33 8.91
N SER A 218 20.08 3.15 7.87
CA SER A 218 21.03 4.21 7.53
C SER A 218 21.28 5.18 8.70
N TYR A 219 20.28 5.39 9.56
CA TYR A 219 20.42 6.11 10.82
C TYR A 219 21.46 5.47 11.76
N ILE A 220 21.40 4.15 11.96
CA ILE A 220 22.33 3.42 12.85
C ILE A 220 23.74 3.42 12.25
N LEU A 221 23.86 3.16 10.94
CA LEU A 221 25.14 3.20 10.23
C LEU A 221 25.84 4.55 10.42
N LYS A 222 25.12 5.66 10.24
CA LYS A 222 25.65 7.01 10.46
C LYS A 222 26.11 7.26 11.89
N MET A 223 25.46 6.67 12.89
CA MET A 223 25.84 6.84 14.29
C MET A 223 27.14 6.13 14.66
N VAL A 224 27.43 5.00 14.02
CA VAL A 224 28.58 4.13 14.37
C VAL A 224 29.72 4.20 13.36
N ILE A 225 29.55 4.93 12.25
CA ILE A 225 30.56 4.98 11.17
C ILE A 225 31.96 5.35 11.66
N SER A 226 32.08 6.20 12.70
CA SER A 226 33.38 6.54 13.28
C SER A 226 34.13 5.34 13.85
N GLU A 227 33.42 4.34 14.37
CA GLU A 227 34.02 3.16 15.01
C GLU A 227 34.29 2.02 14.02
N ILE A 228 33.59 2.02 12.88
CA ILE A 228 33.71 0.96 11.86
C ILE A 228 34.34 1.46 10.56
N MET A 229 34.83 2.70 10.52
CA MET A 229 35.38 3.33 9.33
C MET A 229 36.51 2.49 8.73
N GLN A 230 37.49 2.16 9.57
CA GLN A 230 38.68 1.42 9.17
C GLN A 230 38.36 0.01 8.66
N PRO A 231 37.66 -0.87 9.40
CA PRO A 231 37.33 -2.21 8.90
C PRO A 231 36.48 -2.15 7.63
N LEU A 232 35.48 -1.27 7.57
CA LEU A 232 34.62 -1.15 6.40
C LEU A 232 35.40 -0.71 5.15
N MET A 233 36.32 0.25 5.29
CA MET A 233 37.21 0.69 4.21
C MET A 233 38.10 -0.47 3.72
N LEU A 234 38.67 -1.27 4.63
CA LEU A 234 39.48 -2.45 4.26
C LEU A 234 38.66 -3.46 3.46
N CYS A 235 37.45 -3.78 3.93
CA CYS A 235 36.56 -4.70 3.22
C CYS A 235 36.17 -4.18 1.83
N ILE A 236 35.81 -2.90 1.70
CA ILE A 236 35.46 -2.28 0.40
C ILE A 236 36.66 -2.34 -0.55
N ASN A 237 37.85 -2.00 -0.06
CA ASN A 237 39.07 -2.03 -0.89
C ASN A 237 39.47 -3.45 -1.30
N ALA A 238 39.25 -4.45 -0.45
CA ALA A 238 39.44 -5.85 -0.82
C ALA A 238 38.45 -6.27 -1.93
N CYS A 239 37.17 -5.91 -1.78
CA CYS A 239 36.13 -6.17 -2.80
C CYS A 239 36.48 -5.55 -4.15
N LEU A 240 36.95 -4.29 -4.16
CA LEU A 240 37.35 -3.59 -5.39
C LEU A 240 38.59 -4.21 -6.05
N LYS A 241 39.57 -4.66 -5.25
CA LYS A 241 40.81 -5.29 -5.76
C LYS A 241 40.57 -6.68 -6.34
N GLU A 242 39.74 -7.49 -5.69
CA GLU A 242 39.43 -8.86 -6.13
C GLU A 242 38.28 -8.91 -7.16
N GLY A 243 37.53 -7.81 -7.32
CA GLY A 243 36.35 -7.78 -8.19
C GLY A 243 35.18 -8.60 -7.63
N VAL A 244 35.09 -8.73 -6.31
CA VAL A 244 34.09 -9.55 -5.62
C VAL A 244 33.06 -8.64 -4.96
N PHE A 245 31.78 -8.93 -5.15
CA PHE A 245 30.69 -8.31 -4.38
C PHE A 245 30.15 -9.34 -3.37
N PRO A 246 30.14 -9.03 -2.05
CA PRO A 246 29.77 -10.00 -1.01
C PRO A 246 28.36 -10.57 -1.19
N THR A 247 28.20 -11.87 -0.98
CA THR A 247 26.91 -12.55 -1.14
C THR A 247 25.87 -12.07 -0.13
N SER A 248 26.30 -11.77 1.10
CA SER A 248 25.46 -11.13 2.13
C SER A 248 24.86 -9.80 1.66
N GLN A 249 25.54 -9.06 0.77
CA GLN A 249 25.05 -7.79 0.22
C GLN A 249 24.19 -7.93 -1.05
N LYS A 250 24.03 -9.15 -1.59
CA LYS A 250 23.17 -9.43 -2.77
C LYS A 250 21.70 -9.65 -2.39
N VAL A 251 21.38 -9.70 -1.10
CA VAL A 251 20.04 -10.00 -0.61
C VAL A 251 19.14 -8.76 -0.69
N SER A 252 18.01 -8.87 -1.38
CA SER A 252 16.96 -7.84 -1.43
C SER A 252 15.68 -8.37 -0.80
N ARG A 253 14.97 -7.52 -0.06
CA ARG A 253 13.66 -7.85 0.52
C ARG A 253 12.60 -6.91 -0.02
N VAL A 254 11.66 -7.45 -0.79
CA VAL A 254 10.50 -6.73 -1.30
C VAL A 254 9.35 -6.93 -0.32
N VAL A 255 8.93 -5.86 0.35
CA VAL A 255 7.75 -5.88 1.22
C VAL A 255 6.68 -4.99 0.57
N PRO A 256 5.49 -5.53 0.26
CA PRO A 256 4.38 -4.71 -0.17
C PRO A 256 4.01 -3.72 0.93
N VAL A 257 4.33 -2.44 0.72
CA VAL A 257 3.96 -1.37 1.65
C VAL A 257 2.63 -0.77 1.24
N PHE A 258 1.62 -0.97 2.08
CA PHE A 258 0.28 -0.42 1.88
C PHE A 258 0.27 1.10 2.12
N LYS A 259 0.14 1.89 1.05
CA LYS A 259 0.24 3.36 1.10
C LYS A 259 -1.09 4.08 1.42
N LYS A 260 -2.27 3.61 0.95
CA LYS A 260 -3.64 4.10 1.32
C LYS A 260 -4.77 3.33 0.59
N ASN A 261 -6.01 3.41 1.11
CA ASN A 261 -7.30 2.85 0.61
C ASN A 261 -7.45 1.33 0.64
N ASP A 262 -8.68 0.83 0.57
CA ASP A 262 -8.99 -0.60 0.70
C ASP A 262 -8.18 -1.47 -0.26
N LYS A 263 -7.55 -2.55 0.25
CA LYS A 263 -6.63 -3.43 -0.50
C LYS A 263 -7.28 -4.01 -1.76
N ASN A 264 -8.60 -4.14 -1.74
CA ASN A 264 -9.39 -4.78 -2.79
C ASN A 264 -9.77 -3.84 -3.95
N GLN A 265 -9.59 -2.52 -3.81
CA GLN A 265 -9.94 -1.56 -4.87
C GLN A 265 -8.86 -1.46 -5.96
N LEU A 266 -7.58 -1.58 -5.59
CA LEU A 266 -6.50 -1.62 -6.59
C LEU A 266 -6.54 -2.90 -7.43
N SER A 267 -6.89 -4.05 -6.83
CA SER A 267 -7.05 -5.30 -7.57
C SER A 267 -8.24 -5.26 -8.52
N ALA A 268 -9.39 -4.72 -8.09
CA ALA A 268 -10.57 -4.59 -8.95
C ALA A 268 -10.30 -3.71 -10.17
N GLY A 269 -9.60 -2.58 -10.00
CA GLY A 269 -9.24 -1.70 -11.11
C GLY A 269 -8.30 -2.37 -12.13
N THR A 270 -7.25 -3.06 -11.66
CA THR A 270 -6.31 -3.77 -12.54
C THR A 270 -6.97 -4.93 -13.27
N MET A 271 -7.78 -5.74 -12.56
CA MET A 271 -8.52 -6.86 -13.14
C MET A 271 -9.52 -6.37 -14.20
N TRP A 272 -10.18 -5.24 -13.96
CA TRP A 272 -11.08 -4.63 -14.93
C TRP A 272 -10.36 -4.16 -16.20
N MET A 273 -9.15 -3.59 -16.08
CA MET A 273 -8.37 -3.19 -17.25
C MET A 273 -8.03 -4.39 -18.15
N GLN A 274 -7.55 -5.49 -17.55
CA GLN A 274 -7.20 -6.70 -18.30
C GLN A 274 -8.46 -7.34 -18.92
N PHE A 275 -9.51 -7.54 -18.12
CA PHE A 275 -10.80 -8.03 -18.60
C PHE A 275 -11.37 -7.17 -19.73
N GLY A 276 -11.29 -5.84 -19.60
CA GLY A 276 -11.80 -4.89 -20.58
C GLY A 276 -11.05 -4.95 -21.91
N MET A 277 -9.73 -5.11 -21.88
CA MET A 277 -8.93 -5.31 -23.10
C MET A 277 -9.33 -6.60 -23.83
N ASP A 278 -9.44 -7.71 -23.10
CA ASP A 278 -9.81 -9.01 -23.67
C ASP A 278 -11.24 -9.00 -24.22
N GLN A 279 -12.19 -8.41 -23.48
CA GLN A 279 -13.59 -8.28 -23.93
C GLN A 279 -13.73 -7.40 -25.17
N LYS A 280 -13.03 -6.27 -25.20
CA LYS A 280 -13.04 -5.38 -26.36
C LYS A 280 -12.54 -6.10 -27.61
N TYR A 281 -11.39 -6.78 -27.51
CA TYR A 281 -10.82 -7.54 -28.62
C TYR A 281 -11.76 -8.67 -29.09
N ALA A 282 -12.34 -9.44 -28.16
CA ALA A 282 -13.26 -10.52 -28.50
C ALA A 282 -14.54 -10.02 -29.20
N LEU A 283 -15.07 -8.85 -28.79
CA LEU A 283 -16.25 -8.24 -29.41
C LEU A 283 -15.94 -7.66 -30.79
N GLU A 284 -14.78 -7.02 -30.97
CA GLU A 284 -14.30 -6.55 -32.28
C GLU A 284 -14.09 -7.74 -33.26
N GLU A 285 -13.55 -8.86 -32.78
CA GLU A 285 -13.41 -10.08 -33.58
C GLU A 285 -14.78 -10.68 -33.95
N HIS A 286 -15.71 -10.74 -33.00
CA HIS A 286 -17.09 -11.20 -33.26
C HIS A 286 -17.84 -10.29 -34.25
N GLU A 287 -17.61 -8.98 -34.20
CA GLU A 287 -18.15 -8.03 -35.17
C GLU A 287 -17.53 -8.23 -36.56
N ALA A 288 -16.21 -8.39 -36.66
CA ALA A 288 -15.51 -8.61 -37.93
C ALA A 288 -15.86 -9.96 -38.58
N ASN A 289 -16.06 -11.00 -37.77
CA ASN A 289 -16.44 -12.33 -38.23
C ASN A 289 -17.95 -12.46 -38.51
N ARG A 290 -18.75 -11.44 -38.18
CA ARG A 290 -20.20 -11.38 -38.43
C ARG A 290 -20.59 -11.52 -39.90
N GLN A 291 -19.68 -11.19 -40.82
CA GLN A 291 -19.88 -11.35 -42.27
C GLN A 291 -19.36 -12.68 -42.84
N LYS A 292 -18.66 -13.50 -42.04
CA LYS A 292 -18.10 -14.78 -42.49
C LYS A 292 -19.01 -15.93 -42.04
N VAL A 293 -19.64 -16.59 -43.01
CA VAL A 293 -20.72 -17.62 -42.92
C VAL A 293 -20.34 -18.92 -42.15
N VAL A 294 -19.22 -18.96 -41.42
CA VAL A 294 -18.62 -20.24 -40.95
C VAL A 294 -18.86 -20.52 -39.45
N VAL A 295 -19.33 -19.55 -38.66
CA VAL A 295 -19.58 -19.75 -37.22
C VAL A 295 -21.07 -19.62 -36.91
N GLN A 296 -21.61 -20.54 -36.10
CA GLN A 296 -23.00 -20.54 -35.64
C GLN A 296 -23.42 -19.12 -35.16
N PRO A 297 -24.52 -18.55 -35.68
CA PRO A 297 -24.90 -17.17 -35.38
C PRO A 297 -25.29 -17.05 -33.90
N VAL A 298 -24.49 -16.31 -33.15
CA VAL A 298 -24.80 -15.96 -31.76
C VAL A 298 -26.00 -15.01 -31.78
N LYS A 299 -27.06 -15.36 -31.03
CA LYS A 299 -28.27 -14.53 -30.94
C LYS A 299 -27.94 -13.16 -30.35
N SER A 300 -28.54 -12.10 -30.89
CA SER A 300 -28.47 -10.72 -30.38
C SER A 300 -28.74 -10.63 -28.87
N SER A 301 -29.71 -11.41 -28.37
CA SER A 301 -30.06 -11.50 -26.95
C SER A 301 -28.91 -12.02 -26.05
N ALA A 302 -27.98 -12.81 -26.58
CA ALA A 302 -26.80 -13.26 -25.85
C ALA A 302 -25.82 -12.10 -25.59
N TYR A 303 -25.63 -11.22 -26.58
CA TYR A 303 -24.82 -10.00 -26.43
C TYR A 303 -25.45 -9.01 -25.45
N MET A 304 -26.79 -8.88 -25.45
CA MET A 304 -27.50 -8.06 -24.46
C MET A 304 -27.31 -8.59 -23.03
N ASN A 305 -27.41 -9.91 -22.83
CA ASN A 305 -27.16 -10.52 -21.54
C ASN A 305 -25.71 -10.32 -21.06
N LEU A 306 -24.73 -10.43 -21.97
CA LEU A 306 -23.33 -10.14 -21.67
C LEU A 306 -23.14 -8.67 -21.30
N HIS A 307 -23.74 -7.75 -22.05
CA HIS A 307 -23.71 -6.30 -21.77
C HIS A 307 -24.23 -5.98 -20.35
N PHE A 308 -25.36 -6.58 -19.94
CA PHE A 308 -25.88 -6.39 -18.58
C PHE A 308 -24.98 -6.96 -17.49
N LYS A 309 -24.35 -8.12 -17.74
CA LYS A 309 -23.38 -8.70 -16.80
C LYS A 309 -22.13 -7.83 -16.65
N VAL A 310 -21.60 -7.28 -17.75
CA VAL A 310 -20.46 -6.37 -17.75
C VAL A 310 -20.80 -5.06 -17.04
N LYS A 311 -22.00 -4.50 -17.28
CA LYS A 311 -22.53 -3.33 -16.55
C LYS A 311 -22.63 -3.59 -15.04
N TRP A 312 -23.12 -4.75 -14.64
CA TRP A 312 -23.20 -5.14 -13.23
C TRP A 312 -21.81 -5.25 -12.60
N LEU A 313 -20.87 -5.92 -13.28
CA LEU A 313 -19.48 -6.05 -12.81
C LEU A 313 -18.83 -4.67 -12.61
N TYR A 314 -18.96 -3.78 -13.59
CA TYR A 314 -18.42 -2.42 -13.49
C TYR A 314 -19.04 -1.63 -12.33
N THR A 315 -20.36 -1.66 -12.21
CA THR A 315 -21.10 -0.88 -11.20
C THR A 315 -20.76 -1.31 -9.78
N ASN A 316 -20.59 -2.61 -9.53
CA ASN A 316 -20.38 -3.13 -8.18
C ASN A 316 -18.92 -3.10 -7.73
N TYR A 317 -17.97 -3.23 -8.66
CA TYR A 317 -16.56 -3.42 -8.28
C TYR A 317 -15.62 -2.34 -8.80
N VAL A 318 -15.98 -1.61 -9.86
CA VAL A 318 -15.03 -0.77 -10.62
C VAL A 318 -15.38 0.71 -10.56
N LYS A 319 -16.66 1.07 -10.57
CA LYS A 319 -17.14 2.46 -10.63
C LYS A 319 -16.50 3.39 -9.58
N ASP A 320 -16.24 2.89 -8.38
CA ASP A 320 -15.66 3.66 -7.28
C ASP A 320 -14.13 3.53 -7.17
N CYS A 321 -13.48 2.76 -8.05
CA CYS A 321 -12.03 2.60 -8.06
C CYS A 321 -11.34 3.91 -8.48
N PRO A 322 -10.20 4.30 -7.86
CA PRO A 322 -9.54 5.58 -8.12
C PRO A 322 -9.31 5.96 -9.59
N PRO A 323 -8.87 5.05 -10.50
CA PRO A 323 -8.68 5.41 -11.90
C PRO A 323 -9.98 5.58 -12.71
N PHE A 324 -11.12 5.08 -12.20
CA PHE A 324 -12.41 5.07 -12.92
C PHE A 324 -13.47 5.96 -12.28
N LYS A 325 -13.25 6.40 -11.05
CA LYS A 325 -14.16 7.24 -10.31
C LYS A 325 -14.35 8.58 -11.01
N ASP A 326 -15.61 8.98 -11.17
CA ASP A 326 -16.02 10.21 -11.85
C ASP A 326 -15.63 10.30 -13.34
N THR A 327 -15.28 9.16 -13.96
CA THR A 327 -15.02 9.04 -15.40
C THR A 327 -16.18 8.37 -16.13
N VAL A 328 -16.33 8.63 -17.43
CA VAL A 328 -17.33 7.94 -18.27
C VAL A 328 -16.78 6.55 -18.64
N PRO A 329 -17.49 5.45 -18.35
CA PRO A 329 -17.02 4.11 -18.68
C PRO A 329 -16.97 3.88 -20.19
N GLU A 330 -15.90 3.23 -20.66
CA GLU A 330 -15.72 2.88 -22.08
C GLU A 330 -16.54 1.65 -22.51
N TYR A 331 -16.82 0.71 -21.58
CA TYR A 331 -17.43 -0.58 -21.93
C TYR A 331 -18.75 -0.52 -22.72
N PRO A 332 -19.64 0.48 -22.57
CA PRO A 332 -20.86 0.54 -23.38
C PRO A 332 -20.57 0.62 -24.88
N ALA A 333 -19.49 1.28 -25.29
CA ALA A 333 -19.10 1.40 -26.69
C ALA A 333 -18.76 0.04 -27.33
N TRP A 334 -18.21 -0.90 -26.56
CA TRP A 334 -17.86 -2.24 -27.07
C TRP A 334 -19.09 -3.04 -27.54
N PHE A 335 -20.27 -2.70 -27.04
CA PHE A 335 -21.52 -3.40 -27.35
C PHE A 335 -22.41 -2.66 -28.34
N GLU A 336 -22.07 -1.44 -28.75
CA GLU A 336 -22.92 -0.59 -29.60
C GLU A 336 -23.39 -1.29 -30.89
N PRO A 337 -22.53 -1.98 -31.68
CA PRO A 337 -22.96 -2.66 -32.90
C PRO A 337 -23.96 -3.80 -32.67
N PHE A 338 -23.90 -4.43 -31.50
CA PHE A 338 -24.76 -5.56 -31.10
C PHE A 338 -26.10 -5.08 -30.51
N VAL A 339 -26.08 -3.96 -29.79
CA VAL A 339 -27.30 -3.28 -29.31
C VAL A 339 -28.10 -2.78 -30.50
N MET A 340 -27.45 -2.15 -31.48
CA MET A 340 -28.11 -1.68 -32.71
C MET A 340 -28.69 -2.84 -33.52
N GLN A 341 -28.02 -4.00 -33.55
CA GLN A 341 -28.59 -5.21 -34.13
C GLN A 341 -29.86 -5.65 -33.40
N TRP A 342 -29.79 -5.77 -32.07
CA TRP A 342 -30.93 -6.22 -31.26
C TRP A 342 -32.14 -5.29 -31.38
N LEU A 343 -31.92 -3.99 -31.58
CA LEU A 343 -32.99 -3.01 -31.82
C LEU A 343 -33.61 -3.10 -33.23
N ASN A 344 -32.86 -3.63 -34.20
CA ASN A 344 -33.33 -3.82 -35.58
C ASN A 344 -34.01 -5.18 -35.81
N GLU A 345 -33.80 -6.13 -34.89
CA GLU A 345 -34.53 -7.41 -34.80
C GLU A 345 -35.85 -7.24 -34.04
#